data_AF-A0A4Q2QR77-F1
#
_entry.id   AF-A0A4Q2QR77-F1
#
_cell.length_a   1.000
_cell.length_b   1.000
_cell.length_c   1.000
_cell.angle_alpha   90.00
_cell.angle_beta   90.00
_cell.angle_gamma   90.00
#
_symmetry.space_group_name_H-M   'P 1'
#
loop_
_entity.id
_entity.type
_entity.pdbx_description
1 polymer ?
#
loop_
_entity_poly.entity_id
_entity_poly.type
_entity_poly.pdbx_seq_one_letter_code
_entity_poly.pdbx_strand_id
1 'polypeptide(L)'
;MNRWENIQLTHENRLAPRAYFFSYDSVAQARTFARETSSLFLPLSGQWNFHFFDHPLQVPEAFTSELMADWGHITVPAMWQMEGHG
;
A
#
# COMPACT_ATOMS: atom_id res chain seq x y z
N MET A 1 -12.73 5.22 21.62
CA MET A 1 -11.53 4.39 21.42
C MET A 1 -11.36 4.24 19.93
N ASN A 2 -10.22 4.69 19.42
CA ASN A 2 -9.89 4.58 18.01
C ASN A 2 -9.64 3.11 17.65
N ARG A 3 -9.89 2.72 16.40
CA ARG A 3 -9.72 1.32 15.97
C ARG A 3 -8.30 0.81 16.19
N TRP A 4 -7.29 1.66 15.99
CA TRP A 4 -5.88 1.33 16.19
C TRP A 4 -5.46 1.20 17.68
N GLU A 5 -6.32 1.58 18.63
CA GLU A 5 -6.08 1.42 20.08
C GLU A 5 -6.63 0.08 20.61
N ASN A 6 -7.38 -0.66 19.79
CA ASN A 6 -8.03 -1.90 20.19
C ASN A 6 -7.19 -3.13 19.82
N ILE A 7 -6.54 -3.75 20.81
CA ILE A 7 -5.67 -4.92 20.62
C ILE A 7 -6.39 -6.17 20.09
N GLN A 8 -7.72 -6.24 20.21
CA GLN A 8 -8.52 -7.35 19.67
C GLN A 8 -8.86 -7.14 18.18
N LEU A 9 -8.74 -5.90 17.68
CA LEU A 9 -9.00 -5.54 16.30
C LEU A 9 -7.68 -5.45 15.52
N THR A 10 -7.20 -6.60 15.05
CA THR A 10 -5.93 -6.70 14.29
C THR A 10 -6.10 -6.52 12.78
N HIS A 11 -7.32 -6.60 12.27
CA HIS A 11 -7.67 -6.47 10.86
C HIS A 11 -9.16 -6.20 10.68
N GLU A 12 -9.55 -5.69 9.52
CA GLU A 12 -10.94 -5.47 9.12
C GLU A 12 -11.06 -5.74 7.62
N ASN A 13 -12.07 -6.51 7.20
CA ASN A 13 -12.37 -6.81 5.78
C ASN A 13 -11.20 -7.36 4.93
N ARG A 14 -10.16 -7.90 5.55
CA ARG A 14 -9.05 -8.57 4.84
C ARG A 14 -9.49 -9.96 4.39
N LEU A 15 -9.05 -10.37 3.20
CA LEU A 15 -9.21 -11.75 2.72
C LEU A 15 -8.59 -12.76 3.71
N ALA A 16 -9.17 -13.97 3.76
CA ALA A 16 -8.64 -15.06 4.57
C ALA A 16 -7.19 -15.42 4.15
N PRO A 17 -6.33 -15.83 5.10
CA PRO A 17 -4.98 -16.24 4.78
C PRO A 17 -4.98 -17.43 3.83
N ARG A 18 -4.12 -17.39 2.82
CA ARG A 18 -3.94 -18.46 1.82
C ARG A 18 -2.49 -18.51 1.34
N ALA A 19 -2.11 -19.62 0.70
CA ALA A 19 -0.83 -19.72 0.02
C ALA A 19 -0.68 -18.63 -1.06
N TYR A 20 0.54 -18.11 -1.21
CA TYR A 20 0.85 -17.06 -2.17
C TYR A 20 0.96 -17.63 -3.60
N PHE A 21 0.18 -17.10 -4.53
CA PHE A 21 0.28 -17.43 -5.95
C PHE A 21 -0.35 -16.34 -6.82
N PHE A 22 0.04 -16.31 -8.10
CA PHE A 22 -0.52 -15.45 -9.13
C PHE A 22 -1.11 -16.30 -10.25
N SER A 23 -2.09 -15.74 -10.92
CA SER A 23 -2.54 -16.26 -12.21
C SER A 23 -1.54 -15.84 -13.29
N TYR A 24 -1.34 -16.69 -14.28
CA TYR A 24 -0.45 -16.47 -15.42
C TYR A 24 -1.20 -16.82 -16.71
N ASP A 25 -0.75 -16.27 -17.83
CA ASP A 25 -1.38 -16.51 -19.14
C ASP A 25 -1.07 -17.91 -19.67
N SER A 26 -0.01 -18.56 -19.15
CA SER A 26 0.40 -19.91 -19.57
C SER A 26 1.13 -20.68 -18.47
N VAL A 27 1.16 -22.02 -18.61
CA VAL A 27 1.96 -22.91 -17.75
C VAL A 27 3.45 -22.61 -17.86
N ALA A 28 3.94 -22.24 -19.05
CA ALA A 28 5.34 -21.89 -19.25
C ALA A 28 5.74 -20.67 -18.42
N GLN A 29 4.93 -19.60 -18.44
CA GLN A 29 5.13 -18.44 -17.57
C GLN A 29 4.99 -18.82 -16.09
N ALA A 30 3.97 -19.60 -15.71
CA ALA A 30 3.76 -20.01 -14.31
C ALA A 30 4.98 -20.75 -13.72
N ARG A 31 5.70 -21.53 -14.53
CA ARG A 31 6.93 -22.24 -14.12
C ARG A 31 8.13 -21.33 -13.86
N THR A 32 8.09 -20.07 -14.31
CA THR A 32 9.15 -19.09 -14.02
C THR A 32 9.06 -18.52 -12.62
N PHE A 33 7.86 -18.56 -12.01
CA PHE A 33 7.53 -17.88 -10.75
C PHE A 33 7.70 -16.35 -10.78
N ALA A 34 7.99 -15.78 -11.95
CA ALA A 34 8.18 -14.35 -12.17
C ALA A 34 6.81 -13.67 -12.37
N ARG A 35 6.15 -13.26 -11.28
CA ARG A 35 4.79 -12.67 -11.30
C ARG A 35 4.67 -11.48 -12.26
N GLU A 36 5.75 -10.73 -12.44
CA GLU A 36 5.87 -9.59 -13.35
C GLU A 36 5.69 -9.95 -14.83
N THR A 37 5.78 -11.23 -15.18
CA THR A 37 5.53 -11.73 -16.54
C THR A 37 4.04 -11.99 -16.82
N SER A 38 3.19 -11.95 -15.79
CA SER A 38 1.75 -12.16 -15.93
C SER A 38 1.05 -10.88 -16.40
N SER A 39 0.16 -10.99 -17.37
CA SER A 39 -0.73 -9.88 -17.77
C SER A 39 -1.71 -9.45 -16.66
N LEU A 40 -1.90 -10.29 -15.64
CA LEU A 40 -2.80 -10.09 -14.51
C LEU A 40 -2.09 -9.48 -13.29
N PHE A 41 -0.84 -9.04 -13.46
CA PHE A 41 -0.05 -8.39 -12.43
C PHE A 41 0.29 -6.95 -12.83
N LEU A 42 0.05 -6.00 -11.93
CA LEU A 42 0.44 -4.61 -12.09
C LEU A 42 1.24 -4.18 -10.84
N PRO A 43 2.53 -3.84 -10.97
CA PRO A 43 3.27 -3.23 -9.86
C PRO A 43 2.75 -1.81 -9.62
N LEU A 44 2.48 -1.48 -8.35
CA LEU A 44 2.12 -0.12 -7.92
C LEU A 44 3.28 0.58 -7.19
N SER A 45 4.48 0.02 -7.23
CA SER A 45 5.70 0.66 -6.73
C SER A 45 6.07 1.87 -7.59
N GLY A 46 6.65 2.90 -6.98
CA GLY A 46 6.99 4.15 -7.67
C GLY A 46 6.85 5.36 -6.76
N GLN A 47 6.61 6.54 -7.36
CA GLN A 47 6.33 7.77 -6.61
C GLN A 47 4.88 7.82 -6.16
N TRP A 48 4.68 8.09 -4.88
CA TRP A 48 3.37 8.25 -4.27
C TRP A 48 3.23 9.65 -3.67
N ASN A 49 2.03 10.24 -3.80
CA ASN A 49 1.70 11.48 -3.10
C ASN A 49 1.68 11.23 -1.59
N PHE A 50 2.43 12.01 -0.81
CA PHE A 50 2.69 11.71 0.59
C PHE A 50 2.85 12.98 1.45
N HIS A 51 2.29 12.92 2.65
CA HIS A 51 2.50 13.90 3.71
C HIS A 51 2.52 13.22 5.06
N PHE A 52 3.42 13.66 5.94
CA PHE A 52 3.53 13.16 7.31
C PHE A 52 2.86 14.13 8.27
N PHE A 53 2.02 13.61 9.17
CA PHE A 53 1.38 14.37 10.25
C PHE A 53 1.78 13.76 11.60
N ASP A 54 1.99 14.60 12.62
CA ASP A 54 2.34 14.14 13.96
C ASP A 54 1.11 13.67 14.77
N HIS A 55 -0.10 14.03 14.31
CA HIS A 55 -1.35 13.69 14.97
C HIS A 55 -2.44 13.32 13.94
N PRO A 56 -3.20 12.21 14.13
CA PRO A 56 -4.19 11.74 13.16
C PRO A 56 -5.31 12.75 12.88
N LEU A 57 -5.68 13.59 13.85
CA LEU A 57 -6.69 14.63 13.67
C LEU A 57 -6.24 15.82 12.79
N GLN A 58 -4.97 15.89 12.40
CA GLN A 58 -4.49 16.90 11.45
C GLN A 58 -4.69 16.47 9.99
N VAL A 59 -4.98 15.18 9.74
CA VAL A 59 -5.23 14.68 8.39
C VAL A 59 -6.53 15.32 7.87
N PRO A 60 -6.51 16.00 6.70
CA PRO A 60 -7.72 16.60 6.14
C PRO A 60 -8.81 15.56 5.86
N GLU A 61 -10.06 15.86 6.23
CA GLU A 61 -11.19 14.95 6.00
C GLU A 61 -11.37 14.58 4.51
N ALA A 62 -11.11 15.55 3.61
CA ALA A 62 -11.21 15.37 2.17
C ALA A 62 -10.12 14.46 1.54
N PHE A 63 -9.06 14.09 2.27
CA PHE A 63 -7.95 13.28 1.76
C PHE A 63 -8.41 11.97 1.10
N THR A 64 -9.50 11.37 1.60
CA THR A 64 -10.02 10.09 1.08
C THR A 64 -10.80 10.22 -0.23
N SER A 65 -11.21 11.43 -0.61
CA SER A 65 -12.04 11.71 -1.78
C SER A 65 -11.38 12.61 -2.82
N GLU A 66 -10.30 13.32 -2.46
CA GLU A 66 -9.66 14.33 -3.29
C GLU A 66 -8.14 14.17 -3.32
N LEU A 67 -7.53 14.55 -4.44
CA LEU A 67 -6.07 14.60 -4.56
C LEU A 67 -5.54 15.84 -3.85
N MET A 68 -4.70 15.63 -2.83
CA MET A 68 -3.97 16.70 -2.16
C MET A 68 -2.77 17.13 -3.02
N ALA A 69 -3.02 18.06 -3.94
CA ALA A 69 -2.04 18.46 -4.96
C ALA A 69 -0.81 19.22 -4.40
N ASP A 70 -0.91 19.70 -3.16
CA ASP A 70 0.11 20.43 -2.43
C ASP A 70 1.06 19.53 -1.62
N TRP A 71 0.78 18.23 -1.58
CA TRP A 71 1.62 17.26 -0.87
C TRP A 71 2.89 16.91 -1.66
N GLY A 72 3.88 16.39 -0.92
CA GLY A 72 5.13 15.92 -1.49
C GLY A 72 5.01 14.55 -2.14
N HIS A 73 6.14 13.98 -2.52
CA HIS A 73 6.19 12.61 -3.02
C HIS A 73 7.18 11.77 -2.21
N ILE A 74 6.92 10.48 -2.10
CA ILE A 74 7.81 9.49 -1.49
C ILE A 74 8.01 8.31 -2.45
N THR A 75 9.17 7.65 -2.39
CA THR A 75 9.38 6.39 -3.11
C THR A 75 8.72 5.23 -2.35
N VAL A 76 7.96 4.38 -3.05
CA VAL A 76 7.34 3.18 -2.44
C VAL A 76 7.82 1.91 -3.15
N PRO A 77 8.35 0.90 -2.42
CA PRO A 77 8.44 0.82 -0.95
C PRO A 77 9.65 1.56 -0.37
N ALA A 78 9.46 2.26 0.75
CA ALA A 78 10.52 2.85 1.55
C ALA A 78 10.11 3.00 3.02
N MET A 79 11.09 3.21 3.91
CA MET A 79 10.86 3.68 5.27
C MET A 79 10.86 5.21 5.26
N TRP A 80 9.78 5.85 5.71
CA TRP A 80 9.62 7.31 5.58
C TRP A 80 10.70 8.13 6.30
N GLN A 81 11.28 7.60 7.38
CA GLN A 81 12.39 8.25 8.09
C GLN A 81 13.64 8.38 7.23
N MET A 82 13.85 7.44 6.30
CA MET A 82 14.97 7.49 5.36
C MET A 82 14.77 8.54 4.27
N GLU A 83 13.55 9.07 4.13
CA GLU A 83 13.21 10.16 3.21
C GLU A 83 12.92 11.48 3.96
N GLY A 84 13.34 11.59 5.23
CA GLY A 84 13.34 12.86 5.97
C GLY A 84 12.06 13.19 6.73
N HIS A 85 11.18 12.20 6.97
CA HIS A 85 9.96 12.37 7.75
C HIS A 85 10.08 11.75 9.15
N GLY A 86 9.57 12.42 10.20
CA GLY A 86 9.48 11.86 11.55
C GLY A 86 9.96 12.78 12.65
#